data_AF-A0A158QJQ5-F1
#
_entry.id   AF-A0A158QJQ5-F1
#
_cell.length_a   1.000
_cell.length_b   1.000
_cell.length_c   1.000
_cell.angle_alpha   90.00
_cell.angle_beta   90.00
_cell.angle_gamma   90.00
#
_symmetry.space_group_name_H-M   'P 1'
#
loop_
_entity.id
_entity.type
_entity.pdbx_description
1 polymer ?
#
loop_
_entity_poly.entity_id
_entity_poly.type
_entity_poly.pdbx_seq_one_letter_code
_entity_poly.pdbx_strand_id
1 'polypeptide(L)'
;MVFIMLSLALIFESTWAGILNMNCTETVGGVVKYAPSATNCMNKMSDANCLILYQTAVKAGGTDDRNQNCGGNPPDPQLVKAAIEICPQTCGFCCLTPAYFCNNKAQPRVPCSSVTTAMCTNPAWRSILEEDCPKTCGFCDQGVMLFILLFLSLACDDVQAGITDLNCTNFVDGVFKYAESAVNCRNKISDANCLILYEAAVEYNTENERNAKCGGNPPDPQLVQAAIDTCPKT
;
A
#
# COMPACT_ATOMS: atom_id res chain seq x y z
N MET A 1 48.61 -28.58 30.57
CA MET A 1 47.29 -27.92 30.53
C MET A 1 47.36 -26.87 29.43
N VAL A 2 46.83 -27.19 28.25
CA VAL A 2 46.82 -26.30 27.08
C VAL A 2 45.48 -25.58 27.08
N PHE A 3 45.50 -24.27 27.32
CA PHE A 3 44.31 -23.42 27.24
C PHE A 3 43.97 -23.17 25.77
N ILE A 4 42.92 -23.83 25.28
CA ILE A 4 42.34 -23.57 23.96
C ILE A 4 41.50 -22.30 24.07
N MET A 5 42.04 -21.18 23.58
CA MET A 5 41.30 -19.93 23.43
C MET A 5 40.33 -20.07 22.25
N LEU A 6 39.07 -20.41 22.54
CA LEU A 6 37.99 -20.45 21.57
C LEU A 6 37.56 -19.00 21.25
N SER A 7 38.18 -18.38 20.25
CA SER A 7 37.78 -17.07 19.75
C SER A 7 36.49 -17.20 18.93
N LEU A 8 35.34 -16.88 19.53
CA LEU A 8 34.10 -16.61 18.80
C LEU A 8 34.30 -15.31 18.00
N ALA A 9 34.54 -15.44 16.69
CA ALA A 9 34.36 -14.33 15.78
C ALA A 9 32.86 -14.05 15.66
N LEU A 10 32.38 -13.05 16.41
CA LEU A 10 31.08 -12.43 16.15
C LEU A 10 31.21 -11.69 14.82
N ILE A 11 30.79 -12.35 13.74
CA ILE A 11 30.56 -11.72 12.45
C ILE A 11 29.34 -10.82 12.65
N PHE A 12 29.58 -9.55 12.97
CA PHE A 12 28.56 -8.52 12.82
C PHE A 12 28.34 -8.35 11.32
N GLU A 13 27.34 -9.02 10.78
CA GLU A 13 26.75 -8.63 9.51
C GLU A 13 26.19 -7.22 9.71
N SER A 14 27.00 -6.21 9.37
CA SER A 14 26.49 -4.87 9.16
C SER A 14 25.67 -4.92 7.87
N THR A 15 24.41 -5.33 8.00
CA THR A 15 23.44 -5.05 6.95
C THR A 15 23.43 -3.54 6.80
N TRP A 16 23.86 -3.05 5.64
CA TRP A 16 23.57 -1.67 5.29
C TRP A 16 22.05 -1.54 5.38
N ALA A 17 21.54 -0.74 6.31
CA ALA A 17 20.13 -0.39 6.33
C ALA A 17 19.93 0.67 5.24
N GLY A 18 19.90 0.23 3.99
CA GLY A 18 19.76 1.08 2.82
C GLY A 18 18.47 0.74 2.07
N ILE A 19 17.86 1.77 1.47
CA ILE A 19 16.67 1.60 0.62
C ILE A 19 17.02 0.64 -0.54
N LEU A 20 16.35 -0.51 -0.60
CA LEU A 20 16.60 -1.53 -1.62
C LEU A 20 15.95 -1.15 -2.96
N ASN A 21 14.75 -0.55 -2.89
CA ASN A 21 14.01 -0.06 -4.05
C ASN A 21 14.15 1.47 -4.18
N MET A 22 15.02 1.92 -5.07
CA MET A 22 15.32 3.35 -5.27
C MET A 22 14.25 4.12 -6.08
N ASN A 23 13.07 3.55 -6.33
CA ASN A 23 12.00 4.34 -6.93
C ASN A 23 11.57 5.46 -5.97
N CYS A 24 11.29 6.64 -6.53
CA CYS A 24 10.91 7.85 -5.79
C CYS A 24 11.96 8.33 -4.77
N THR A 25 13.24 7.99 -4.94
CA THR A 25 14.32 8.51 -4.11
C THR A 25 15.12 9.62 -4.80
N GLU A 26 15.87 10.37 -4.02
CA GLU A 26 16.84 11.37 -4.45
C GLU A 26 18.10 11.26 -3.57
N THR A 27 19.24 11.69 -4.11
CA THR A 27 20.51 11.72 -3.36
C THR A 27 20.76 13.12 -2.83
N VAL A 28 20.71 13.31 -1.51
CA VAL A 28 20.97 14.59 -0.86
C VAL A 28 22.17 14.44 0.07
N GLY A 29 23.26 15.15 -0.23
CA GLY A 29 24.50 15.06 0.55
C GLY A 29 25.14 13.67 0.53
N GLY A 30 25.01 12.93 -0.59
CA GLY A 30 25.54 11.58 -0.74
C GLY A 30 24.69 10.47 -0.09
N VAL A 31 23.56 10.81 0.53
CA VAL A 31 22.63 9.86 1.16
C VAL A 31 21.37 9.74 0.31
N VAL A 32 20.97 8.50 0.00
CA VAL A 32 19.70 8.21 -0.69
C VAL A 32 18.56 8.41 0.29
N LYS A 33 17.58 9.23 -0.08
CA LYS A 33 16.40 9.56 0.70
C LYS A 33 15.15 9.52 -0.16
N TYR A 34 13.97 9.31 0.41
CA TYR A 34 12.73 9.49 -0.35
C TYR A 34 12.55 10.95 -0.76
N ALA A 35 12.34 11.19 -2.06
CA ALA A 35 12.05 12.51 -2.58
C ALA A 35 10.67 12.99 -2.11
N PRO A 36 10.37 14.30 -2.12
CA PRO A 36 9.03 14.81 -1.85
C PRO A 36 7.95 14.14 -2.72
N SER A 37 8.30 13.77 -3.96
CA SER A 37 7.40 13.05 -4.88
C SER A 37 7.06 11.62 -4.45
N ALA A 38 7.70 11.06 -3.41
CA ALA A 38 7.34 9.75 -2.89
C ALA A 38 5.98 9.78 -2.18
N THR A 39 5.58 10.93 -1.62
CA THR A 39 4.44 11.05 -0.68
C THR A 39 3.47 12.21 -1.02
N ASN A 40 3.58 12.78 -2.22
CA ASN A 40 2.82 13.96 -2.66
C ASN A 40 1.44 13.66 -3.30
N CYS A 41 0.99 12.41 -3.25
CA CYS A 41 -0.33 11.96 -3.63
C CYS A 41 -1.11 11.50 -2.38
N MET A 42 -2.40 11.17 -2.55
CA MET A 42 -3.19 10.53 -1.50
C MET A 42 -3.21 9.01 -1.70
N ASN A 43 -3.36 8.27 -0.61
CA ASN A 43 -3.76 6.87 -0.67
C ASN A 43 -5.17 6.73 -1.29
N LYS A 44 -5.48 5.57 -1.89
CA LYS A 44 -6.87 5.27 -2.30
C LYS A 44 -7.72 4.81 -1.12
N MET A 45 -7.08 4.20 -0.12
CA MET A 45 -7.68 3.87 1.18
C MET A 45 -7.36 4.96 2.20
N SER A 46 -8.05 4.93 3.35
CA SER A 46 -7.70 5.75 4.50
C SER A 46 -6.29 5.42 4.99
N ASP A 47 -5.59 6.39 5.56
CA ASP A 47 -4.26 6.18 6.11
C ASP A 47 -4.27 5.09 7.20
N ALA A 48 -5.32 5.01 8.00
CA ALA A 48 -5.50 3.97 9.02
C ALA A 48 -5.55 2.57 8.39
N ASN A 49 -6.35 2.40 7.34
CA ASN A 49 -6.47 1.09 6.67
C ASN A 49 -5.20 0.75 5.87
N CYS A 50 -4.51 1.74 5.33
CA CYS A 50 -3.19 1.52 4.75
C CYS A 50 -2.17 1.03 5.78
N LEU A 51 -2.21 1.55 7.00
CA LEU A 51 -1.31 1.08 8.07
C LEU A 51 -1.66 -0.33 8.56
N ILE A 52 -2.91 -0.77 8.44
CA ILE A 52 -3.29 -2.17 8.71
C ILE A 52 -2.57 -3.13 7.74
N LEU A 53 -2.51 -2.79 6.45
CA LEU A 53 -1.88 -3.62 5.43
C LEU A 53 -0.36 -3.44 5.33
N TYR A 54 0.11 -2.19 5.35
CA TYR A 54 1.49 -1.82 5.04
C TYR A 54 2.33 -1.45 6.26
N GLN A 55 1.72 -1.40 7.44
CA GLN A 55 2.32 -1.21 8.76
C GLN A 55 3.00 0.14 8.98
N THR A 56 4.05 0.45 8.23
CA THR A 56 4.87 1.65 8.43
C THR A 56 4.84 2.53 7.19
N ALA A 57 4.41 3.77 7.36
CA ALA A 57 4.40 4.76 6.29
C ALA A 57 5.81 5.30 6.00
N VAL A 58 6.12 5.42 4.71
CA VAL A 58 7.29 6.13 4.19
C VAL A 58 7.13 7.63 4.42
N LYS A 59 8.26 8.31 4.70
CA LYS A 59 8.32 9.76 4.88
C LYS A 59 9.31 10.37 3.90
N ALA A 60 8.96 11.50 3.30
CA ALA A 60 9.90 12.29 2.51
C ALA A 60 11.13 12.67 3.36
N GLY A 61 12.32 12.55 2.78
CA GLY A 61 13.60 12.72 3.47
C GLY A 61 14.03 11.53 4.34
N GLY A 62 13.18 10.51 4.51
CA GLY A 62 13.51 9.29 5.25
C GLY A 62 14.52 8.42 4.52
N THR A 63 15.28 7.64 5.29
CA THR A 63 16.36 6.74 4.82
C THR A 63 16.07 5.26 5.05
N ASP A 64 15.04 4.95 5.84
CA ASP A 64 14.67 3.57 6.14
C ASP A 64 14.06 2.92 4.90
N ASP A 65 14.32 1.62 4.69
CA ASP A 65 13.66 0.91 3.61
C ASP A 65 12.15 0.82 3.84
N ARG A 66 11.39 0.59 2.75
CA ARG A 66 9.95 0.38 2.87
C ARG A 66 9.67 -0.85 3.72
N ASN A 67 8.51 -0.89 4.35
CA ASN A 67 8.03 -2.14 4.94
C ASN A 67 7.95 -3.22 3.84
N GLN A 68 8.28 -4.47 4.18
CA GLN A 68 8.20 -5.60 3.23
C GLN A 68 6.83 -5.73 2.58
N ASN A 69 5.75 -5.28 3.23
CA ASN A 69 4.41 -5.32 2.66
C ASN A 69 4.25 -4.36 1.47
N CYS A 70 5.06 -3.29 1.39
CA CYS A 70 5.02 -2.35 0.28
C CYS A 70 5.71 -2.85 -0.99
N GLY A 71 6.51 -3.90 -0.93
CA GLY A 71 7.29 -4.29 -2.11
C GLY A 71 8.04 -5.60 -2.03
N GLY A 72 8.09 -6.29 -0.90
CA GLY A 72 8.87 -7.50 -0.68
C GLY A 72 10.34 -7.21 -0.32
N ASN A 73 10.99 -8.22 0.25
CA ASN A 73 12.44 -8.25 0.41
C ASN A 73 12.97 -9.63 -0.06
N PRO A 74 13.52 -9.75 -1.28
CA PRO A 74 13.80 -8.69 -2.25
C PRO A 74 12.52 -8.11 -2.91
N PRO A 75 12.63 -6.97 -3.61
CA PRO A 75 11.47 -6.36 -4.26
C PRO A 75 10.76 -7.27 -5.27
N ASP A 76 9.47 -7.54 -5.04
CA ASP A 76 8.54 -8.26 -5.90
C ASP A 76 7.65 -7.25 -6.69
N PRO A 77 7.61 -7.32 -8.03
CA PRO A 77 6.82 -6.41 -8.85
C PRO A 77 5.31 -6.41 -8.57
N GLN A 78 4.73 -7.53 -8.14
CA GLN A 78 3.30 -7.62 -7.83
C GLN A 78 2.96 -6.90 -6.52
N LEU A 79 3.82 -7.00 -5.50
CA LEU A 79 3.66 -6.24 -4.25
C LEU A 79 3.84 -4.74 -4.49
N VAL A 80 4.85 -4.35 -5.28
CA VAL A 80 5.06 -2.95 -5.66
C VAL A 80 3.84 -2.42 -6.42
N LYS A 81 3.29 -3.20 -7.36
CA LYS A 81 2.09 -2.81 -8.10
C LYS A 81 0.89 -2.63 -7.17
N ALA A 82 0.64 -3.57 -6.27
CA ALA A 82 -0.44 -3.46 -5.28
C ALA A 82 -0.27 -2.21 -4.40
N ALA A 83 0.95 -1.94 -3.93
CA ALA A 83 1.27 -0.74 -3.15
C ALA A 83 0.99 0.57 -3.91
N ILE A 84 1.35 0.64 -5.21
CA ILE A 84 1.03 1.78 -6.07
C ILE A 84 -0.49 1.96 -6.22
N GLU A 85 -1.23 0.87 -6.37
CA GLU A 85 -2.66 0.92 -6.67
C GLU A 85 -3.53 1.18 -5.44
N ILE A 86 -3.11 0.80 -4.24
CA ILE A 86 -3.92 0.83 -3.02
C ILE A 86 -3.49 1.97 -2.09
N CYS A 87 -2.21 2.01 -1.73
CA CYS A 87 -1.66 2.94 -0.74
C CYS A 87 -0.34 3.57 -1.19
N PRO A 88 -0.32 4.27 -2.34
CA PRO A 88 0.91 4.81 -2.91
C PRO A 88 1.59 5.84 -2.01
N GLN A 89 0.84 6.58 -1.18
CA GLN A 89 1.42 7.53 -0.25
C GLN A 89 2.10 6.83 0.93
N THR A 90 1.39 5.89 1.57
CA THR A 90 1.92 5.09 2.69
C THR A 90 3.18 4.33 2.27
N CYS A 91 3.18 3.75 1.07
CA CYS A 91 4.33 3.02 0.56
C CYS A 91 5.35 3.87 -0.19
N GLY A 92 5.22 5.20 -0.24
CA GLY A 92 6.23 6.05 -0.85
C GLY A 92 6.41 5.86 -2.36
N PHE A 93 5.33 5.56 -3.07
CA PHE A 93 5.29 5.33 -4.52
C PHE A 93 4.45 6.35 -5.29
N CYS A 94 4.12 7.50 -4.70
CA CYS A 94 3.33 8.52 -5.39
C CYS A 94 3.92 8.90 -6.75
N CYS A 95 5.24 8.97 -6.90
CA CYS A 95 5.90 9.30 -8.17
C CYS A 95 5.66 8.29 -9.31
N LEU A 96 5.15 7.10 -8.99
CA LEU A 96 4.80 6.04 -9.95
C LEU A 96 3.31 5.95 -10.24
N THR A 97 2.48 6.74 -9.55
CA THR A 97 1.05 6.80 -9.83
C THR A 97 0.80 7.55 -11.14
N PRO A 98 -0.23 7.20 -11.94
CA PRO A 98 -0.50 7.83 -13.24
C PRO A 98 -0.55 9.35 -13.18
N ALA A 99 -1.20 9.91 -12.16
CA ALA A 99 -1.31 11.35 -11.93
C ALA A 99 0.04 12.06 -11.77
N TYR A 100 1.08 11.36 -11.33
CA TYR A 100 2.39 11.93 -11.01
C TYR A 100 3.53 11.33 -11.88
N PHE A 101 3.22 10.42 -12.80
CA PHE A 101 4.20 9.71 -13.63
C PHE A 101 4.51 10.46 -14.93
N CYS A 102 5.04 11.68 -14.78
CA CYS A 102 5.59 12.48 -15.88
C CYS A 102 6.68 13.42 -15.34
N ASN A 103 7.16 14.34 -16.18
CA ASN A 103 8.14 15.35 -15.78
C ASN A 103 7.51 16.74 -15.76
N ASN A 104 7.97 17.57 -14.82
CA ASN A 104 7.72 19.01 -14.90
C ASN A 104 8.48 19.62 -16.08
N LYS A 105 8.03 20.78 -16.54
CA LYS A 105 8.73 21.57 -17.56
C LYS A 105 10.10 21.98 -17.03
N ALA A 106 11.12 21.93 -17.88
CA ALA A 106 12.50 22.27 -17.49
C ALA A 106 12.64 23.76 -17.08
N GLN A 107 11.85 24.64 -17.71
CA GLN A 107 11.80 26.07 -17.43
C GLN A 107 10.33 26.49 -17.20
N PRO A 108 9.80 26.23 -16.00
CA PRO A 108 8.44 26.60 -15.66
C PRO A 108 8.35 28.10 -15.37
N ARG A 109 7.17 28.71 -15.56
CA ARG A 109 6.91 30.12 -15.21
C ARG A 109 6.99 30.35 -13.70
N VAL A 110 6.67 29.32 -12.92
CA VAL A 110 6.87 29.29 -11.46
C VAL A 110 7.75 28.10 -11.09
N PRO A 111 8.75 28.26 -10.21
CA PRO A 111 9.58 27.13 -9.78
C PRO A 111 8.72 26.01 -9.17
N CYS A 112 8.72 24.82 -9.78
CA CYS A 112 7.88 23.71 -9.30
C CYS A 112 8.26 23.23 -7.88
N SER A 113 9.42 23.61 -7.36
CA SER A 113 9.85 23.38 -5.98
C SER A 113 9.19 24.31 -4.97
N SER A 114 8.66 25.47 -5.40
CA SER A 114 7.93 26.40 -4.52
C SER A 114 6.41 26.25 -4.64
N VAL A 115 5.92 25.38 -5.53
CA VAL A 115 4.50 25.10 -5.69
C VAL A 115 4.00 24.31 -4.48
N THR A 116 2.92 24.80 -3.87
CA THR A 116 2.28 24.15 -2.72
C THR A 116 1.04 23.37 -3.15
N THR A 117 0.58 22.44 -2.33
CA THR A 117 -0.68 21.70 -2.56
C THR A 117 -1.87 22.65 -2.73
N ALA A 118 -1.91 23.75 -1.98
CA ALA A 118 -2.96 24.76 -2.11
C ALA A 118 -2.94 25.47 -3.47
N MET A 119 -1.78 25.61 -4.10
CA MET A 119 -1.70 26.12 -5.48
C MET A 119 -2.21 25.09 -6.47
N CYS A 120 -1.89 23.81 -6.29
CA CYS A 120 -2.38 22.74 -7.17
C CYS A 120 -3.91 22.58 -7.14
N THR A 121 -4.56 22.85 -6.01
CA THR A 121 -6.03 22.79 -5.90
C THR A 121 -6.74 24.10 -6.24
N ASN A 122 -6.00 25.20 -6.41
CA ASN A 122 -6.58 26.49 -6.74
C ASN A 122 -6.85 26.61 -8.25
N PRO A 123 -8.11 26.82 -8.67
CA PRO A 123 -8.46 26.95 -10.09
C PRO A 123 -7.71 28.06 -10.83
N ALA A 124 -7.31 29.14 -10.14
CA ALA A 124 -6.56 30.24 -10.73
C ALA A 124 -5.15 29.83 -11.22
N TRP A 125 -4.57 28.78 -10.63
CA TRP A 125 -3.24 28.27 -10.98
C TRP A 125 -3.29 27.07 -11.92
N ARG A 126 -4.47 26.49 -12.14
CA ARG A 126 -4.63 25.19 -12.78
C ARG A 126 -3.98 25.12 -14.17
N SER A 127 -4.32 26.04 -15.07
CA SER A 127 -3.77 26.05 -16.43
C SER A 127 -2.25 26.23 -16.48
N ILE A 128 -1.69 27.01 -15.55
CA ILE A 128 -0.24 27.22 -15.45
C ILE A 128 0.44 25.94 -14.94
N LEU A 129 -0.07 25.35 -13.88
CA LEU A 129 0.55 24.21 -13.21
C LEU A 129 0.34 22.88 -13.96
N GLU A 130 -0.73 22.74 -14.73
CA GLU A 130 -0.93 21.62 -15.66
C GLU A 130 0.16 21.58 -16.75
N GLU A 131 0.54 22.73 -17.29
CA GLU A 131 1.59 22.79 -18.31
C GLU A 131 3.00 22.76 -17.69
N ASP A 132 3.21 23.52 -16.62
CA ASP A 132 4.55 23.78 -16.11
C ASP A 132 4.98 22.78 -15.04
N CYS A 133 4.06 22.38 -14.16
CA CYS A 133 4.36 21.53 -13.00
C CYS A 133 3.42 20.30 -12.85
N PRO A 134 3.11 19.55 -13.93
CA PRO A 134 2.15 18.46 -13.86
C PRO A 134 2.55 17.35 -12.91
N LYS A 135 3.84 17.01 -12.83
CA LYS A 135 4.35 16.02 -11.86
C LYS A 135 4.15 16.48 -10.43
N THR A 136 4.39 17.76 -10.14
CA THR A 136 4.23 18.28 -8.77
C THR A 136 2.77 18.24 -8.32
N CYS A 137 1.84 18.57 -9.23
CA CYS A 137 0.43 18.73 -8.91
C CYS A 137 -0.46 17.51 -9.19
N GLY A 138 0.08 16.43 -9.74
CA GLY A 138 -0.73 15.25 -10.05
C GLY A 138 -1.55 15.40 -11.35
N PHE A 139 -1.04 16.14 -12.34
CA PHE A 139 -1.73 16.42 -13.61
C PHE A 139 -1.18 15.64 -14.80
N CYS A 140 -0.37 14.61 -14.57
CA CYS A 140 0.15 13.77 -15.64
C CYS A 140 -0.94 12.91 -16.32
N ASP A 141 -2.08 12.70 -15.67
CA ASP A 141 -3.15 11.77 -16.09
C ASP A 141 -4.38 12.47 -16.71
N GLN A 142 -4.23 13.66 -17.29
CA GLN A 142 -5.35 14.44 -17.86
C GLN A 142 -5.91 13.89 -19.18
N GLY A 143 -5.99 12.55 -19.31
CA GLY A 143 -6.64 11.82 -20.38
C GLY A 143 -7.94 11.09 -20.00
N VAL A 144 -8.31 10.98 -18.72
CA VAL A 144 -9.57 10.32 -18.31
C VAL A 144 -10.09 10.88 -16.98
N MET A 145 -11.27 11.51 -17.01
CA MET A 145 -11.94 12.06 -15.82
C MET A 145 -13.22 11.28 -15.47
N LEU A 146 -13.44 11.20 -14.14
CA LEU A 146 -14.71 11.23 -13.41
C LEU A 146 -15.39 9.89 -13.10
N PHE A 147 -15.55 9.55 -11.81
CA PHE A 147 -16.86 9.26 -11.16
C PHE A 147 -16.75 9.16 -9.62
N ILE A 148 -17.27 10.21 -8.98
CA ILE A 148 -18.06 10.33 -7.74
C ILE A 148 -18.01 9.20 -6.69
N LEU A 149 -17.68 9.56 -5.45
CA LEU A 149 -17.92 8.80 -4.22
C LEU A 149 -19.14 9.33 -3.44
N LEU A 150 -20.09 8.45 -3.13
CA LEU A 150 -20.93 8.45 -1.92
C LEU A 150 -20.91 6.99 -1.41
N PHE A 151 -20.79 6.70 -0.12
CA PHE A 151 -21.92 6.65 0.82
C PHE A 151 -21.48 6.74 2.29
N LEU A 152 -22.42 7.21 3.11
CA LEU A 152 -22.38 7.35 4.57
C LEU A 152 -23.04 6.15 5.28
N SER A 153 -22.44 5.79 6.42
CA SER A 153 -23.05 5.52 7.74
C SER A 153 -23.38 4.09 8.25
N LEU A 154 -23.05 3.96 9.55
CA LEU A 154 -23.66 3.21 10.67
C LEU A 154 -23.10 1.83 11.07
N ALA A 155 -22.64 1.79 12.32
CA ALA A 155 -22.12 0.65 13.08
C ALA A 155 -23.22 -0.02 13.93
N CYS A 156 -22.99 -1.27 14.34
CA CYS A 156 -23.60 -1.89 15.53
C CYS A 156 -22.64 -2.93 16.12
N ASP A 157 -22.54 -2.95 17.45
CA ASP A 157 -21.78 -3.92 18.26
C ASP A 157 -22.56 -5.22 18.46
N ASP A 158 -21.89 -6.37 18.44
CA ASP A 158 -21.45 -7.16 19.62
C ASP A 158 -21.23 -8.64 19.27
N VAL A 159 -20.28 -9.23 20.02
CA VAL A 159 -19.53 -10.45 19.77
C VAL A 159 -20.35 -11.74 19.85
N GLN A 160 -20.15 -12.62 18.86
CA GLN A 160 -20.15 -14.07 19.06
C GLN A 160 -19.09 -14.71 18.17
N ALA A 161 -18.33 -15.68 18.68
CA ALA A 161 -17.32 -16.39 17.90
C ALA A 161 -17.99 -17.25 16.82
N GLY A 162 -17.88 -16.78 15.58
CA GLY A 162 -18.41 -17.37 14.34
C GLY A 162 -18.18 -16.40 13.19
N ILE A 163 -18.19 -16.86 11.94
CA ILE A 163 -18.00 -16.00 10.76
C ILE A 163 -19.06 -14.88 10.78
N THR A 164 -18.61 -13.62 10.85
CA THR A 164 -19.49 -12.43 10.93
C THR A 164 -20.04 -12.03 9.56
N ASP A 165 -19.29 -12.29 8.49
CA ASP A 165 -19.71 -12.12 7.10
C ASP A 165 -20.12 -13.46 6.47
N LEU A 166 -21.43 -13.68 6.31
CA LEU A 166 -21.98 -14.93 5.78
C LEU A 166 -21.83 -15.08 4.26
N ASN A 167 -21.26 -14.08 3.56
CA ASN A 167 -21.01 -14.21 2.13
C ASN A 167 -20.05 -15.38 1.84
N CYS A 168 -20.39 -16.16 0.81
CA CYS A 168 -19.64 -17.36 0.41
C CYS A 168 -19.52 -18.42 1.52
N THR A 169 -20.49 -18.52 2.43
CA THR A 169 -20.59 -19.60 3.43
C THR A 169 -21.80 -20.49 3.19
N ASN A 170 -21.73 -21.73 3.68
CA ASN A 170 -22.84 -22.66 3.79
C ASN A 170 -23.06 -23.01 5.26
N PHE A 171 -24.32 -23.22 5.65
CA PHE A 171 -24.64 -23.71 6.98
C PHE A 171 -24.58 -25.25 6.99
N VAL A 172 -23.60 -25.82 7.71
CA VAL A 172 -23.34 -27.26 7.77
C VAL A 172 -23.14 -27.68 9.22
N ASP A 173 -23.91 -28.67 9.68
CA ASP A 173 -23.82 -29.23 11.05
C ASP A 173 -23.95 -28.19 12.18
N GLY A 174 -24.76 -27.15 11.98
CA GLY A 174 -25.03 -26.15 13.02
C GLY A 174 -24.07 -24.95 13.04
N VAL A 175 -23.11 -24.90 12.11
CA VAL A 175 -22.12 -23.82 11.99
C VAL A 175 -22.00 -23.32 10.55
N PHE A 176 -21.64 -22.05 10.36
CA PHE A 176 -21.33 -21.50 9.05
C PHE A 176 -19.90 -21.84 8.67
N LYS A 177 -19.72 -22.41 7.46
CA LYS A 177 -18.42 -22.79 6.92
C LYS A 177 -18.23 -22.21 5.52
N TYR A 178 -17.01 -21.88 5.14
CA TYR A 178 -16.75 -21.37 3.78
C TYR A 178 -17.15 -22.39 2.71
N ALA A 179 -17.94 -21.93 1.75
CA ALA A 179 -18.35 -22.67 0.57
C ALA A 179 -17.19 -22.79 -0.43
N GLU A 180 -17.29 -23.71 -1.39
CA GLU A 180 -16.31 -23.84 -2.47
C GLU A 180 -16.16 -22.53 -3.27
N SER A 181 -17.23 -21.75 -3.39
CA SER A 181 -17.22 -20.42 -4.01
C SER A 181 -16.32 -19.40 -3.31
N ALA A 182 -15.95 -19.61 -2.04
CA ALA A 182 -15.02 -18.74 -1.33
C ALA A 182 -13.56 -18.91 -1.80
N VAL A 183 -13.21 -20.08 -2.35
CA VAL A 183 -11.82 -20.45 -2.66
C VAL A 183 -11.59 -20.79 -4.14
N ASN A 184 -12.66 -20.88 -4.95
CA ASN A 184 -12.60 -21.30 -6.35
C ASN A 184 -12.19 -20.20 -7.36
N CYS A 185 -11.89 -18.99 -6.89
CA CYS A 185 -11.34 -17.92 -7.73
C CYS A 185 -9.82 -18.02 -7.84
N ARG A 186 -9.13 -17.09 -8.53
CA ARG A 186 -7.66 -16.97 -8.50
C ARG A 186 -7.27 -15.63 -7.89
N ASN A 187 -6.22 -15.63 -7.06
CA ASN A 187 -5.62 -14.39 -6.61
C ASN A 187 -5.02 -13.63 -7.81
N LYS A 188 -5.09 -12.29 -7.77
CA LYS A 188 -4.52 -11.43 -8.82
C LYS A 188 -3.02 -11.22 -8.63
N ILE A 189 -2.51 -11.40 -7.41
CA ILE A 189 -1.09 -11.60 -7.10
C ILE A 189 -0.85 -13.05 -6.65
N SER A 190 0.42 -13.45 -6.51
CA SER A 190 0.78 -14.81 -6.08
C SER A 190 0.23 -15.11 -4.68
N ASP A 191 -0.08 -16.37 -4.40
CA ASP A 191 -0.56 -16.78 -3.07
C ASP A 191 0.46 -16.42 -1.98
N ALA A 192 1.77 -16.50 -2.26
CA ALA A 192 2.83 -16.06 -1.36
C ALA A 192 2.77 -14.55 -1.07
N ASN A 193 2.56 -13.72 -2.09
CA ASN A 193 2.41 -12.27 -1.93
C ASN A 193 1.11 -11.89 -1.22
N CYS A 194 0.05 -12.68 -1.41
CA CYS A 194 -1.19 -12.53 -0.64
C CYS A 194 -0.96 -12.79 0.85
N LEU A 195 -0.21 -13.83 1.21
CA LEU A 195 0.13 -14.12 2.61
C LEU A 195 1.01 -13.02 3.24
N ILE A 196 1.83 -12.30 2.46
CA ILE A 196 2.58 -11.14 2.98
C ILE A 196 1.64 -10.00 3.40
N LEU A 197 0.60 -9.73 2.60
CA LEU A 197 -0.36 -8.66 2.88
C LEU A 197 -1.40 -9.05 3.92
N TYR A 198 -1.97 -10.24 3.80
CA TYR A 198 -3.18 -10.66 4.50
C TYR A 198 -2.96 -11.80 5.52
N GLU A 199 -1.73 -12.31 5.62
CA GLU A 199 -1.26 -13.33 6.58
C GLU A 199 -1.83 -14.73 6.40
N ALA A 200 -3.15 -14.89 6.38
CA ALA A 200 -3.82 -16.18 6.32
C ALA A 200 -4.92 -16.16 5.26
N ALA A 201 -5.03 -17.27 4.51
CA ALA A 201 -6.13 -17.47 3.57
C ALA A 201 -7.27 -18.27 4.20
N VAL A 202 -8.49 -18.09 3.69
CA VAL A 202 -9.61 -18.94 4.07
C VAL A 202 -9.51 -20.31 3.40
N GLU A 203 -9.99 -21.33 4.10
CA GLU A 203 -10.02 -22.70 3.61
C GLU A 203 -11.45 -23.20 3.48
N TYR A 204 -11.72 -23.99 2.44
CA TYR A 204 -13.01 -24.62 2.24
C TYR A 204 -13.41 -25.44 3.47
N ASN A 205 -14.69 -25.34 3.86
CA ASN A 205 -15.27 -26.10 4.96
C ASN A 205 -14.62 -25.81 6.33
N THR A 206 -14.07 -24.60 6.51
CA THR A 206 -13.61 -24.09 7.81
C THR A 206 -14.54 -23.01 8.35
N GLU A 207 -14.51 -22.81 9.66
CA GLU A 207 -15.41 -21.91 10.42
C GLU A 207 -14.68 -20.69 11.03
N ASN A 208 -13.37 -20.59 10.81
CA ASN A 208 -12.57 -19.49 11.34
C ASN A 208 -12.93 -18.18 10.62
N GLU A 209 -13.00 -17.09 11.39
CA GLU A 209 -13.17 -15.77 10.82
C GLU A 209 -11.97 -15.42 9.92
N ARG A 210 -12.24 -14.67 8.86
CA ARG A 210 -11.21 -14.19 7.93
C ARG A 210 -10.22 -13.28 8.67
N ASN A 211 -8.98 -13.20 8.19
CA ASN A 211 -8.01 -12.29 8.80
C ASN A 211 -8.55 -10.83 8.77
N ALA A 212 -8.37 -10.10 9.88
CA ALA A 212 -8.83 -8.71 10.00
C ALA A 212 -8.22 -7.79 8.93
N LYS A 213 -7.10 -8.16 8.30
CA LYS A 213 -6.54 -7.43 7.15
C LYS A 213 -7.38 -7.56 5.87
N CYS A 214 -8.14 -8.63 5.72
CA CYS A 214 -9.02 -8.84 4.56
C CYS A 214 -10.36 -8.13 4.70
N GLY A 215 -10.86 -8.00 5.93
CA GLY A 215 -12.23 -7.55 6.18
C GLY A 215 -12.34 -6.37 7.14
N GLY A 216 -11.43 -6.20 8.09
CA GLY A 216 -11.64 -5.42 9.30
C GLY A 216 -12.48 -6.19 10.34
N ASN A 217 -12.37 -5.81 11.61
CA ASN A 217 -13.33 -6.21 12.64
C ASN A 217 -13.68 -4.96 13.49
N PRO A 218 -14.85 -4.32 13.28
CA PRO A 218 -15.91 -4.71 12.34
C PRO A 218 -15.51 -4.54 10.86
N PRO A 219 -16.26 -5.11 9.90
CA PRO A 219 -15.93 -5.03 8.49
C PRO A 219 -15.76 -3.59 7.97
N ASP A 220 -14.63 -3.28 7.36
CA ASP A 220 -14.31 -2.03 6.68
C ASP A 220 -14.39 -2.22 5.15
N PRO A 221 -15.27 -1.47 4.46
CA PRO A 221 -15.46 -1.62 3.01
C PRO A 221 -14.20 -1.41 2.16
N GLN A 222 -13.24 -0.58 2.61
CA GLN A 222 -12.00 -0.34 1.87
C GLN A 222 -11.04 -1.52 2.00
N LEU A 223 -10.95 -2.16 3.16
CA LEU A 223 -10.17 -3.39 3.35
C LEU A 223 -10.76 -4.54 2.53
N VAL A 224 -12.09 -4.72 2.59
CA VAL A 224 -12.81 -5.72 1.79
C VAL A 224 -12.54 -5.51 0.29
N GLN A 225 -12.69 -4.28 -0.20
CA GLN A 225 -12.48 -3.98 -1.61
C GLN A 225 -11.00 -4.20 -2.01
N ALA A 226 -10.04 -3.82 -1.17
CA ALA A 226 -8.62 -4.06 -1.44
C ALA A 226 -8.30 -5.56 -1.52
N ALA A 227 -8.88 -6.38 -0.63
CA ALA A 227 -8.73 -7.82 -0.65
C ALA A 227 -9.34 -8.43 -1.92
N ILE A 228 -10.55 -8.04 -2.31
CA ILE A 228 -11.18 -8.45 -3.58
C ILE A 228 -10.31 -8.06 -4.78
N ASP A 229 -9.72 -6.87 -4.74
CA ASP A 229 -8.95 -6.33 -5.85
C ASP A 229 -7.53 -6.89 -5.97
N THR A 230 -7.06 -7.66 -4.99
CA THR A 230 -5.72 -8.26 -4.99
C THR A 230 -5.72 -9.77 -4.73
N CYS A 231 -6.36 -10.20 -3.65
CA CYS A 231 -6.32 -11.54 -3.10
C CYS A 231 -7.72 -12.04 -2.72
N PRO A 232 -8.65 -12.24 -3.68
CA PRO A 232 -10.01 -12.66 -3.38
C PRO A 232 -10.15 -14.02 -2.66
N LYS A 233 -9.08 -14.85 -2.61
CA LYS A 233 -9.07 -16.09 -1.83
C LYS A 233 -8.66 -15.92 -0.36
N THR A 234 -8.08 -14.79 0.03
CA THR A 234 -7.66 -14.55 1.42
C THR A 234 -8.82 -14.05 2.25
#